data_AF-A0A7J3XGR8-F1
#
_entry.id   AF-A0A7J3XGR8-F1
#
_cell.length_a   1.000
_cell.length_b   1.000
_cell.length_c   1.000
_cell.angle_alpha   90.00
_cell.angle_beta   90.00
_cell.angle_gamma   90.00
#
_symmetry.space_group_name_H-M   'P 1'
#
loop_
_entity.id
_entity.type
_entity.pdbx_description
1 polymer ?
#
loop_
_entity_poly.entity_id
_entity_poly.type
_entity_poly.pdbx_seq_one_letter_code
_entity_poly.pdbx_strand_id
1 'polypeptide(L)'
;MDLRGSRRCEGHGDGWGYVLVGVLESGEEVVDHYRSTRPVYEDTHALSRLKESAEGLAFGVLVAHSRRMAEGSVRIGNTHPLYYAWRGFDMWIAHNGVVDADAIAKDLGVPRAEDATDTYYLGEFIYRSVGSLGLDDIVRKVRRASKYTRTAMNTLMLFYTRGRAVLVVTSYLNPDKLGDPKVVEYYKLYLLRSSSASAAFSSSLLKRFDVLSEEVSEIPPQSGLAVEVDLRERAEVGRIPFKLSA
;
A
#
# COMPACT_ATOMS: atom_id res chain seq x y z
N MET A 1 -19.37 -10.46 -26.79
CA MET A 1 -19.21 -9.02 -26.48
C MET A 1 -17.71 -8.78 -26.40
N ASP A 2 -17.17 -8.20 -27.47
CA ASP A 2 -15.74 -8.09 -27.73
C ASP A 2 -15.16 -6.91 -26.94
N LEU A 3 -14.27 -7.20 -25.98
CA LEU A 3 -13.59 -6.20 -25.13
C LEU A 3 -12.39 -5.53 -25.84
N ARG A 4 -12.20 -5.77 -27.14
CA ARG A 4 -11.13 -5.14 -27.94
C ARG A 4 -11.58 -3.79 -28.51
N GLY A 5 -11.88 -2.87 -27.60
CA GLY A 5 -12.03 -1.45 -27.90
C GLY A 5 -10.67 -0.76 -27.83
N SER A 6 -10.14 -0.42 -29.00
CA SER A 6 -8.88 0.27 -29.25
C SER A 6 -8.73 1.61 -28.53
N ARG A 7 -8.07 1.59 -27.37
CA ARG A 7 -7.10 2.62 -26.94
C ARG A 7 -6.01 1.87 -26.18
N ARG A 8 -4.75 2.05 -26.57
CA ARG A 8 -3.59 1.69 -25.74
C ARG A 8 -3.89 2.31 -24.36
N CYS A 9 -4.24 1.51 -23.36
CA CYS A 9 -4.51 2.04 -22.03
C CYS A 9 -3.25 2.79 -21.61
N GLU A 10 -3.35 4.11 -21.37
CA GLU A 10 -2.34 4.90 -20.64
C GLU A 10 -2.27 4.47 -19.16
N GLY A 11 -2.44 3.17 -18.90
CA GLY A 11 -2.75 2.58 -17.61
C GLY A 11 -1.53 2.02 -16.88
N HIS A 12 -1.74 1.66 -15.62
CA HIS A 12 -0.79 0.99 -14.74
C HIS A 12 -0.51 -0.46 -15.22
N GLY A 13 0.20 -0.60 -16.34
CA GLY A 13 0.43 -1.87 -17.04
C GLY A 13 1.72 -2.60 -16.68
N ASP A 14 2.55 -2.06 -15.77
CA ASP A 14 3.89 -2.59 -15.48
C ASP A 14 3.90 -3.67 -14.38
N GLY A 15 2.74 -4.26 -14.13
CA GLY A 15 2.53 -5.31 -13.13
C GLY A 15 1.50 -4.94 -12.07
N TRP A 16 1.13 -5.93 -11.26
CA TRP A 16 0.28 -5.75 -10.09
C TRP A 16 0.56 -6.82 -9.05
N GLY A 17 0.01 -6.62 -7.87
CA GLY A 17 0.04 -7.64 -6.83
C GLY A 17 -0.90 -7.30 -5.69
N TYR A 18 -1.03 -8.25 -4.78
CA TYR A 18 -1.78 -8.09 -3.55
C TYR A 18 -1.16 -8.91 -2.43
N VAL A 19 -1.41 -8.48 -1.19
CA VAL A 19 -1.36 -9.34 -0.01
C VAL A 19 -2.71 -9.31 0.69
N LEU A 20 -3.24 -10.48 0.98
CA LEU A 20 -4.42 -10.70 1.79
C LEU A 20 -4.00 -11.44 3.05
N VAL A 21 -4.23 -10.84 4.21
CA VAL A 21 -4.01 -11.47 5.52
C VAL A 21 -5.36 -11.58 6.22
N GLY A 22 -5.70 -12.76 6.74
CA GLY A 22 -6.96 -12.92 7.43
C GLY A 22 -7.04 -14.18 8.26
N VAL A 23 -8.26 -14.48 8.70
CA VAL A 23 -8.58 -15.66 9.49
C VAL A 23 -9.75 -16.42 8.85
N LEU A 24 -9.67 -17.75 8.84
CA LEU A 24 -10.78 -18.62 8.46
C LEU A 24 -11.81 -18.74 9.59
N GLU A 25 -12.97 -19.31 9.30
CA GLU A 25 -13.95 -19.63 10.36
C GLU A 25 -13.39 -20.61 11.41
N SER A 26 -12.41 -21.46 11.03
CA SER A 26 -11.69 -22.35 11.95
C SER A 26 -10.78 -21.62 12.95
N GLY A 27 -10.52 -20.31 12.74
CA GLY A 27 -9.54 -19.55 13.51
C GLY A 27 -8.10 -19.63 12.98
N GLU A 28 -7.87 -20.38 11.90
CA GLU A 28 -6.56 -20.45 11.25
C GLU A 28 -6.24 -19.14 10.50
N GLU A 29 -5.04 -18.62 10.73
CA GLU A 29 -4.55 -17.40 10.08
C GLU A 29 -3.96 -17.75 8.70
N VAL A 30 -4.35 -17.01 7.66
CA VAL A 30 -3.96 -17.24 6.28
C VAL A 30 -3.34 -15.98 5.69
N VAL A 31 -2.27 -16.17 4.91
CA VAL A 31 -1.64 -15.13 4.10
C VAL A 31 -1.63 -15.58 2.65
N ASP A 32 -2.24 -14.79 1.77
CA ASP A 32 -2.15 -14.94 0.31
C ASP A 32 -1.44 -13.74 -0.29
N HIS A 33 -0.19 -13.92 -0.72
CA HIS A 33 0.62 -12.90 -1.39
C HIS A 33 0.89 -13.30 -2.84
N TYR A 34 0.53 -12.41 -3.76
CA TYR A 34 0.72 -12.59 -5.19
C TYR A 34 1.30 -11.34 -5.84
N ARG A 35 2.17 -11.54 -6.83
CA ARG A 35 2.72 -10.48 -7.67
C ARG A 35 2.90 -10.98 -9.10
N SER A 36 2.77 -10.08 -10.05
CA SER A 36 2.87 -10.36 -11.48
C SER A 36 3.42 -9.14 -12.22
N THR A 37 4.20 -9.37 -13.27
CA THR A 37 4.54 -8.31 -14.23
C THR A 37 3.45 -8.12 -15.29
N ARG A 38 2.43 -8.99 -15.32
CA ARG A 38 1.25 -8.80 -16.18
C ARG A 38 0.37 -7.69 -15.61
N PRO A 39 -0.32 -6.89 -16.42
CA PRO A 39 -1.35 -5.98 -15.92
C PRO A 39 -2.51 -6.71 -15.25
N VAL A 40 -3.13 -6.09 -14.23
CA VAL A 40 -4.27 -6.68 -13.50
C VAL A 40 -5.44 -7.06 -14.42
N TYR A 41 -5.72 -6.27 -15.45
CA TYR A 41 -6.84 -6.49 -16.37
C TYR A 41 -6.60 -7.65 -17.37
N GLU A 42 -5.39 -8.22 -17.40
CA GLU A 42 -5.04 -9.42 -18.19
C GLU A 42 -4.84 -10.66 -17.29
N ASP A 43 -4.88 -10.49 -15.97
CA ASP A 43 -4.51 -11.52 -14.98
C ASP A 43 -5.76 -12.15 -14.33
N THR A 44 -6.62 -12.73 -15.17
CA THR A 44 -7.89 -13.34 -14.72
C THR A 44 -7.68 -14.45 -13.69
N HIS A 45 -6.64 -15.26 -13.85
CA HIS A 45 -6.32 -16.35 -12.92
C HIS A 45 -6.05 -15.85 -11.50
N ALA A 46 -5.19 -14.83 -11.34
CA ALA A 46 -4.89 -14.34 -9.99
C ALA A 46 -6.02 -13.49 -9.40
N LEU A 47 -6.87 -12.88 -10.23
CA LEU A 47 -8.12 -12.28 -9.76
C LEU A 47 -9.10 -13.32 -9.23
N SER A 48 -9.28 -14.46 -9.92
CA SER A 48 -10.10 -15.57 -9.43
C SER A 48 -9.56 -16.10 -8.10
N ARG A 49 -8.25 -16.34 -8.01
CA ARG A 49 -7.61 -16.75 -6.75
C ARG A 49 -7.86 -15.76 -5.62
N LEU A 50 -7.67 -14.45 -5.85
CA LEU A 50 -7.90 -13.43 -4.83
C LEU A 50 -9.35 -13.45 -4.34
N LYS A 51 -10.30 -13.59 -5.26
CA LYS A 51 -11.72 -13.67 -4.94
C LYS A 51 -12.03 -14.91 -4.10
N GLU A 52 -11.57 -16.08 -4.51
CA GLU A 52 -11.75 -17.34 -3.77
C GLU A 52 -11.13 -17.27 -2.38
N SER A 53 -9.89 -16.76 -2.27
CA SER A 53 -9.22 -16.55 -0.99
C SER A 53 -10.00 -15.59 -0.09
N ALA A 54 -10.53 -14.49 -0.62
CA ALA A 54 -11.31 -13.52 0.15
C ALA A 54 -12.68 -14.08 0.60
N GLU A 55 -13.38 -14.81 -0.27
CA GLU A 55 -14.66 -15.46 0.06
C GLU A 55 -14.52 -16.55 1.13
N GLY A 56 -13.34 -17.16 1.26
CA GLY A 56 -13.04 -18.15 2.29
C GLY A 56 -12.73 -17.58 3.68
N LEU A 57 -12.49 -16.27 3.80
CA LEU A 57 -12.12 -15.65 5.08
C LEU A 57 -13.34 -15.22 5.88
N ALA A 58 -13.26 -15.42 7.19
CA ALA A 58 -14.20 -14.84 8.14
C ALA A 58 -13.92 -13.33 8.36
N PHE A 59 -12.65 -12.95 8.32
CA PHE A 59 -12.19 -11.56 8.44
C PHE A 59 -10.81 -11.40 7.81
N GLY A 60 -10.51 -10.24 7.20
CA GLY A 60 -9.20 -10.02 6.60
C GLY A 60 -8.89 -8.57 6.22
N VAL A 61 -7.61 -8.34 5.89
CA VAL A 61 -7.03 -7.08 5.45
C VAL A 61 -6.35 -7.29 4.11
N LEU A 62 -6.66 -6.44 3.14
CA LEU A 62 -6.13 -6.50 1.78
C LEU A 62 -5.31 -5.26 1.46
N VAL A 63 -4.10 -5.45 0.92
CA VAL A 63 -3.35 -4.42 0.22
C VAL A 63 -3.15 -4.86 -1.23
N ALA A 64 -3.64 -4.09 -2.19
CA ALA A 64 -3.46 -4.35 -3.61
C ALA A 64 -2.90 -3.12 -4.34
N HIS A 65 -2.10 -3.33 -5.37
CA HIS A 65 -1.48 -2.23 -6.12
C HIS A 65 -1.25 -2.59 -7.59
N SER A 66 -1.66 -1.70 -8.50
CA SER A 66 -1.33 -1.76 -9.92
C SER A 66 -0.17 -0.79 -10.19
N ARG A 67 0.95 -1.31 -10.71
CA ARG A 67 2.17 -0.54 -10.90
C ARG A 67 2.14 0.20 -12.24
N ARG A 68 2.53 1.48 -12.18
CA ARG A 68 3.07 2.23 -13.32
C ARG A 68 4.52 2.52 -12.96
N MET A 69 5.46 2.11 -13.79
CA MET A 69 6.88 2.27 -13.52
C MET A 69 7.25 3.76 -13.54
N ALA A 70 7.91 4.22 -12.48
CA ALA A 70 8.62 5.49 -12.44
C ALA A 70 10.15 5.29 -12.40
N GLU A 71 10.62 4.27 -11.67
CA GLU A 71 12.04 3.92 -11.51
C GLU A 71 12.25 2.39 -11.48
N GLY A 72 13.45 1.94 -11.86
CA GLY A 72 13.85 0.53 -11.97
C GLY A 72 13.32 -0.16 -13.24
N SER A 73 13.40 -1.50 -13.27
CA SER A 73 12.92 -2.32 -14.40
C SER A 73 11.54 -2.97 -14.15
N VAL A 74 10.85 -3.38 -15.23
CA VAL A 74 9.66 -4.25 -15.15
C VAL A 74 10.14 -5.64 -14.77
N ARG A 75 10.13 -5.94 -13.48
CA ARG A 75 10.48 -7.25 -12.95
C ARG A 75 9.72 -7.50 -11.67
N ILE A 76 9.54 -8.78 -11.35
CA ILE A 76 8.81 -9.21 -10.16
C ILE A 76 9.38 -8.60 -8.86
N GLY A 77 10.71 -8.42 -8.79
CA GLY A 77 11.39 -7.83 -7.64
C GLY A 77 11.03 -6.36 -7.36
N ASN A 78 10.49 -5.65 -8.36
CA ASN A 78 10.04 -4.27 -8.25
C ASN A 78 8.51 -4.14 -8.26
N THR A 79 7.78 -5.25 -8.41
CA THR A 79 6.32 -5.27 -8.38
C THR A 79 5.84 -5.22 -6.94
N HIS A 80 4.92 -4.30 -6.65
CA HIS A 80 4.32 -4.12 -5.33
C HIS A 80 3.16 -5.12 -5.08
N PRO A 81 2.84 -5.45 -3.82
CA PRO A 81 3.54 -5.05 -2.59
C PRO A 81 4.87 -5.79 -2.37
N LEU A 82 5.94 -5.07 -2.02
CA LEU A 82 7.23 -5.66 -1.62
C LEU A 82 7.12 -6.24 -0.21
N TYR A 83 7.88 -7.30 0.11
CA TYR A 83 7.76 -8.10 1.34
C TYR A 83 9.07 -8.17 2.13
N TYR A 84 8.99 -8.06 3.46
CA TYR A 84 10.09 -8.11 4.42
C TYR A 84 9.71 -8.93 5.66
N ALA A 85 10.55 -9.87 6.12
CA ALA A 85 10.18 -10.81 7.19
C ALA A 85 11.35 -11.39 8.03
N TRP A 86 12.33 -10.57 8.38
CA TRP A 86 13.51 -11.01 9.14
C TRP A 86 13.59 -10.48 10.59
N ARG A 87 12.54 -9.82 11.09
CA ARG A 87 12.51 -9.17 12.44
C ARG A 87 11.42 -9.69 13.37
N GLY A 88 10.89 -10.88 13.14
CA GLY A 88 9.80 -11.45 13.96
C GLY A 88 8.42 -10.85 13.68
N PHE A 89 8.32 -10.02 12.64
CA PHE A 89 7.08 -9.56 12.04
C PHE A 89 7.29 -9.40 10.54
N ASP A 90 6.19 -9.47 9.81
CA ASP A 90 6.15 -9.32 8.37
C ASP A 90 5.72 -7.90 8.02
N MET A 91 6.25 -7.37 6.92
CA MET A 91 5.82 -6.09 6.37
C MET A 91 5.65 -6.20 4.86
N TRP A 92 4.51 -5.74 4.37
CA TRP A 92 4.28 -5.47 2.96
C TRP A 92 4.16 -3.99 2.72
N ILE A 93 4.70 -3.50 1.60
CA ILE A 93 4.59 -2.09 1.20
C ILE A 93 4.27 -1.95 -0.29
N ALA A 94 3.27 -1.14 -0.58
CA ALA A 94 3.03 -0.55 -1.89
C ALA A 94 3.21 0.97 -1.79
N HIS A 95 3.79 1.55 -2.82
CA HIS A 95 4.10 2.98 -2.87
C HIS A 95 3.73 3.54 -4.25
N ASN A 96 3.06 4.69 -4.23
CA ASN A 96 2.81 5.54 -5.40
C ASN A 96 3.48 6.90 -5.16
N GLY A 97 4.54 7.15 -5.91
CA GLY A 97 5.39 8.32 -5.70
C GLY A 97 6.83 8.01 -6.05
N VAL A 98 7.72 8.91 -5.61
CA VAL A 98 9.17 8.81 -5.77
C VAL A 98 9.82 9.31 -4.50
N VAL A 99 10.70 8.52 -3.91
CA VAL A 99 11.59 8.92 -2.81
C VAL A 99 13.06 8.93 -3.24
N ASP A 100 13.91 9.58 -2.46
CA ASP A 100 15.36 9.62 -2.68
C ASP A 100 16.01 8.33 -2.16
N ALA A 101 16.03 7.33 -3.05
CA ALA A 101 16.62 6.01 -2.76
C ALA A 101 18.11 6.09 -2.40
N ASP A 102 18.86 7.03 -2.99
CA ASP A 102 20.29 7.21 -2.73
C ASP A 102 20.53 7.78 -1.34
N ALA A 103 19.75 8.79 -0.94
CA ALA A 103 19.78 9.34 0.42
C ALA A 103 19.40 8.28 1.46
N ILE A 104 18.39 7.45 1.17
CA ILE A 104 18.00 6.35 2.07
C ILE A 104 19.11 5.30 2.16
N ALA A 105 19.68 4.86 1.03
CA ALA A 105 20.75 3.88 0.99
C ALA A 105 21.96 4.35 1.81
N LYS A 106 22.32 5.63 1.67
CA LYS A 106 23.36 6.29 2.47
C LYS A 106 23.05 6.29 3.97
N ASP A 107 21.84 6.70 4.36
CA ASP A 107 21.43 6.73 5.78
C ASP A 107 21.37 5.31 6.39
N LEU A 108 21.12 4.29 5.58
CA LEU A 108 21.14 2.88 5.98
C LEU A 108 22.54 2.23 5.95
N GLY A 109 23.53 2.87 5.32
CA GLY A 109 24.86 2.29 5.13
C GLY A 109 24.86 1.05 4.22
N VAL A 110 23.94 0.99 3.24
CA VAL A 110 23.82 -0.11 2.28
C VAL A 110 24.09 0.36 0.85
N PRO A 111 24.59 -0.49 -0.05
CA PRO A 111 24.82 -0.11 -1.44
C PRO A 111 23.51 0.16 -2.19
N ARG A 112 23.56 1.11 -3.13
CA ARG A 112 22.50 1.31 -4.13
C ARG A 112 22.63 0.23 -5.22
N ALA A 113 21.62 -0.61 -5.37
CA ALA A 113 21.51 -1.59 -6.43
C ALA A 113 20.80 -0.96 -7.63
N GLU A 114 21.45 -0.86 -8.78
CA GLU A 114 20.96 -0.12 -9.95
C GLU A 114 19.51 -0.47 -10.35
N ASP A 115 19.13 -1.75 -10.30
CA ASP A 115 17.81 -2.23 -10.71
C ASP A 115 16.72 -2.18 -9.61
N ALA A 116 17.03 -1.76 -8.40
CA ALA A 116 16.06 -1.71 -7.31
C ALA A 116 15.16 -0.47 -7.41
N THR A 117 13.85 -0.68 -7.22
CA THR A 117 12.86 0.41 -7.08
C THR A 117 13.14 1.24 -5.82
N ASP A 118 12.83 2.53 -5.84
CA ASP A 118 12.91 3.42 -4.67
C ASP A 118 12.12 2.90 -3.46
N THR A 119 11.03 2.20 -3.74
CA THR A 119 10.15 1.57 -2.76
C THR A 119 10.84 0.45 -1.98
N TYR A 120 11.87 -0.18 -2.55
CA TYR A 120 12.70 -1.14 -1.84
C TYR A 120 13.45 -0.44 -0.70
N TYR A 121 14.08 0.70 -0.99
CA TYR A 121 14.80 1.47 0.01
C TYR A 121 13.87 2.08 1.05
N LEU A 122 12.72 2.61 0.63
CA LEU A 122 11.69 3.09 1.55
C LEU A 122 11.23 1.99 2.52
N GLY A 123 10.95 0.80 1.99
CA GLY A 123 10.56 -0.37 2.77
C GLY A 123 11.67 -0.80 3.74
N GLU A 124 12.92 -0.94 3.28
CA GLU A 124 14.07 -1.25 4.14
C GLU A 124 14.23 -0.22 5.26
N PHE A 125 14.11 1.08 4.97
CA PHE A 125 14.25 2.14 5.98
C PHE A 125 13.19 2.01 7.08
N ILE A 126 11.93 1.85 6.70
CA ILE A 126 10.83 1.72 7.65
C ILE A 126 10.98 0.41 8.44
N TYR A 127 11.15 -0.72 7.75
CA TYR A 127 11.27 -2.04 8.37
C TYR A 127 12.43 -2.14 9.36
N ARG A 128 13.60 -1.59 9.01
CA ARG A 128 14.78 -1.58 9.89
C ARG A 128 14.62 -0.68 11.11
N SER A 129 13.82 0.38 10.98
CA SER A 129 13.70 1.42 12.02
C SER A 129 12.58 1.18 13.01
N VAL A 130 11.56 0.38 12.65
CA VAL A 130 10.48 -0.07 13.54
C VAL A 130 11.05 -1.03 14.59
N GLY A 131 10.89 -0.66 15.86
CA GLY A 131 11.31 -1.45 17.01
C GLY A 131 10.19 -2.30 17.59
N SER A 132 8.93 -1.91 17.38
CA SER A 132 7.75 -2.65 17.83
C SER A 132 6.55 -2.40 16.92
N LEU A 133 5.58 -3.31 16.91
CA LEU A 133 4.31 -3.11 16.18
C LEU A 133 3.31 -2.18 16.89
N GLY A 134 3.76 -1.39 17.86
CA GLY A 134 2.93 -0.34 18.46
C GLY A 134 2.68 0.80 17.46
N LEU A 135 1.43 1.25 17.36
CA LEU A 135 1.02 2.30 16.42
C LEU A 135 1.90 3.56 16.52
N ASP A 136 2.23 4.02 17.73
CA ASP A 136 3.08 5.19 17.93
C ASP A 136 4.51 5.03 17.40
N ASP A 137 5.09 3.83 17.54
CA ASP A 137 6.42 3.58 16.99
C ASP A 137 6.37 3.58 15.46
N ILE A 138 5.46 2.81 14.87
CA ILE A 138 5.28 2.74 13.42
C ILE A 138 5.03 4.14 12.84
N VAL A 139 4.07 4.89 13.37
CA VAL A 139 3.73 6.25 12.91
C VAL A 139 4.96 7.17 12.97
N ARG A 140 5.76 7.11 14.04
CA ARG A 140 6.98 7.89 14.18
C ARG A 140 8.02 7.55 13.10
N LYS A 141 8.19 6.27 12.77
CA LYS A 141 9.15 5.83 11.74
C LYS A 141 8.69 6.19 10.33
N VAL A 142 7.40 6.00 10.05
CA VAL A 142 6.76 6.40 8.79
C VAL A 142 6.84 7.92 8.62
N ARG A 143 6.58 8.70 9.67
CA ARG A 143 6.80 10.16 9.67
C ARG A 143 8.24 10.52 9.35
N ARG A 144 9.23 9.84 9.95
CA ARG A 144 10.64 10.11 9.66
C ARG A 144 10.99 9.83 8.19
N ALA A 145 10.32 8.90 7.54
CA ALA A 145 10.58 8.56 6.13
C ALA A 145 10.11 9.64 5.15
N SER A 146 9.17 10.52 5.53
CA SER A 146 8.65 11.57 4.62
C SER A 146 9.73 12.54 4.15
N LYS A 147 10.80 12.74 4.92
CA LYS A 147 11.92 13.63 4.57
C LYS A 147 12.62 13.24 3.26
N TYR A 148 12.49 11.98 2.81
CA TYR A 148 13.09 11.52 1.56
C TYR A 148 12.18 11.69 0.34
N THR A 149 10.99 12.27 0.50
CA THR A 149 10.01 12.36 -0.59
C THR A 149 10.46 13.33 -1.68
N ARG A 150 10.57 12.85 -2.92
CA ARG A 150 10.84 13.69 -4.10
C ARG A 150 9.56 14.15 -4.79
N THR A 151 8.54 13.30 -4.87
CA THR A 151 7.24 13.66 -5.49
C THR A 151 6.08 13.44 -4.53
N ALA A 152 5.83 12.21 -4.15
CA ALA A 152 4.82 11.78 -3.19
C ALA A 152 5.36 10.59 -2.39
N MET A 153 4.82 10.39 -1.21
CA MET A 153 4.99 9.19 -0.40
C MET A 153 3.61 8.66 -0.05
N ASN A 154 2.83 8.30 -1.08
CA ASN A 154 1.55 7.65 -0.87
C ASN A 154 1.77 6.15 -0.73
N THR A 155 1.62 5.63 0.47
CA THR A 155 1.93 4.23 0.76
C THR A 155 0.73 3.49 1.35
N LEU A 156 0.70 2.19 1.06
CA LEU A 156 -0.11 1.20 1.76
C LEU A 156 0.88 0.21 2.37
N MET A 157 0.97 0.20 3.70
CA MET A 157 1.87 -0.69 4.44
C MET A 157 1.04 -1.61 5.33
N LEU A 158 1.32 -2.90 5.28
CA LEU A 158 0.71 -3.90 6.15
C LEU A 158 1.82 -4.52 7.00
N PHE A 159 1.77 -4.31 8.30
CA PHE A 159 2.59 -5.03 9.26
C PHE A 159 1.78 -6.16 9.86
N TYR A 160 2.41 -7.30 10.06
CA TYR A 160 1.72 -8.48 10.57
C TYR A 160 2.60 -9.25 11.55
N THR A 161 1.98 -9.68 12.63
CA THR A 161 2.45 -10.76 13.48
C THR A 161 1.24 -11.61 13.86
N ARG A 162 1.46 -12.80 14.41
CA ARG A 162 0.37 -13.73 14.69
C ARG A 162 -0.77 -13.07 15.49
N GLY A 163 -1.97 -13.08 14.93
CA GLY A 163 -3.20 -12.52 15.47
C GLY A 163 -3.38 -11.01 15.31
N ARG A 164 -2.38 -10.29 14.80
CA ARG A 164 -2.34 -8.82 14.77
C ARG A 164 -1.87 -8.29 13.43
N ALA A 165 -2.68 -7.41 12.84
CA ALA A 165 -2.33 -6.67 11.63
C ALA A 165 -2.36 -5.16 11.90
N VAL A 166 -1.39 -4.42 11.37
CA VAL A 166 -1.39 -2.95 11.38
C VAL A 166 -1.31 -2.45 9.95
N LEU A 167 -2.38 -1.79 9.48
CA LEU A 167 -2.42 -1.11 8.19
C LEU A 167 -2.03 0.35 8.38
N VAL A 168 -1.05 0.82 7.62
CA VAL A 168 -0.67 2.24 7.57
C VAL A 168 -0.82 2.77 6.16
N VAL A 169 -1.62 3.83 6.05
CA VAL A 169 -1.83 4.58 4.81
C VAL A 169 -1.21 5.95 4.95
N THR A 170 -0.46 6.39 3.95
CA THR A 170 0.06 7.77 3.90
C THR A 170 -0.46 8.49 2.67
N SER A 171 -0.81 9.77 2.85
CA SER A 171 -1.16 10.74 1.81
C SER A 171 -0.20 11.92 1.96
N TYR A 172 0.91 11.89 1.22
CA TYR A 172 1.99 12.86 1.39
C TYR A 172 2.54 13.28 0.03
N LEU A 173 2.61 14.59 -0.17
CA LEU A 173 3.23 15.22 -1.32
C LEU A 173 4.47 15.97 -0.87
N ASN A 174 5.49 15.99 -1.71
CA ASN A 174 6.57 16.94 -1.52
C ASN A 174 5.96 18.37 -1.50
N PRO A 175 6.30 19.23 -0.50
CA PRO A 175 5.73 20.56 -0.38
C PRO A 175 5.81 21.42 -1.65
N ASP A 176 6.88 21.26 -2.44
CA ASP A 176 7.09 21.97 -3.71
C ASP A 176 6.05 21.58 -4.78
N LYS A 177 5.33 20.47 -4.57
CA LYS A 177 4.28 19.97 -5.47
C LYS A 177 2.87 20.35 -5.04
N LEU A 178 2.68 20.90 -3.83
CA LEU A 178 1.35 21.25 -3.31
C LEU A 178 0.67 22.37 -4.13
N GLY A 179 1.45 23.22 -4.79
CA GLY A 179 0.94 24.30 -5.63
C GLY A 179 0.44 23.86 -7.02
N ASP A 180 0.65 22.60 -7.42
CA ASP A 180 0.22 22.09 -8.73
C ASP A 180 -1.09 21.29 -8.60
N PRO A 181 -2.25 21.84 -9.03
CA PRO A 181 -3.54 21.17 -8.89
C PRO A 181 -3.62 19.82 -9.61
N LYS A 182 -2.88 19.63 -10.72
CA LYS A 182 -2.88 18.36 -11.45
C LYS A 182 -2.14 17.29 -10.67
N VAL A 183 -1.02 17.64 -10.04
CA VAL A 183 -0.25 16.72 -9.19
C VAL A 183 -1.04 16.38 -7.93
N VAL A 184 -1.65 17.38 -7.28
CA VAL A 184 -2.50 17.17 -6.11
C VAL A 184 -3.65 16.21 -6.45
N GLU A 185 -4.37 16.46 -7.54
CA GLU A 185 -5.48 15.60 -7.97
C GLU A 185 -5.03 14.16 -8.32
N TYR A 186 -3.86 14.01 -8.96
CA TYR A 186 -3.32 12.70 -9.31
C TYR A 186 -3.06 11.83 -8.07
N TYR A 187 -2.52 12.42 -7.00
CA TYR A 187 -2.14 11.72 -5.77
C TYR A 187 -3.23 11.68 -4.69
N LYS A 188 -4.47 12.13 -4.97
CA LYS A 188 -5.54 12.01 -3.98
C LYS A 188 -5.83 10.56 -3.61
N LEU A 189 -6.01 10.35 -2.30
CA LEU A 189 -6.49 9.11 -1.71
C LEU A 189 -7.83 9.37 -1.03
N TYR A 190 -8.68 8.36 -1.07
CA TYR A 190 -10.01 8.39 -0.48
C TYR A 190 -10.15 7.27 0.54
N LEU A 191 -10.93 7.55 1.57
CA LEU A 191 -11.35 6.60 2.58
C LEU A 191 -12.85 6.38 2.44
N LEU A 192 -13.22 5.15 2.16
CA LEU A 192 -14.59 4.65 2.20
C LEU A 192 -14.79 3.96 3.54
N ARG A 193 -15.91 4.27 4.19
CA ARG A 193 -16.32 3.63 5.45
C ARG A 193 -17.76 3.13 5.32
N SER A 194 -17.95 1.90 5.74
CA SER A 194 -19.26 1.29 5.95
C SER A 194 -19.32 0.68 7.35
N SER A 195 -20.47 0.13 7.72
CA SER A 195 -20.63 -0.58 8.99
C SER A 195 -19.81 -1.87 9.07
N SER A 196 -19.41 -2.44 7.92
CA SER A 196 -18.72 -3.74 7.84
C SER A 196 -17.32 -3.67 7.23
N ALA A 197 -16.92 -2.53 6.64
CA ALA A 197 -15.64 -2.40 5.97
C ALA A 197 -15.07 -0.98 6.02
N SER A 198 -13.75 -0.88 5.81
CA SER A 198 -13.05 0.37 5.52
C SER A 198 -12.05 0.12 4.40
N ALA A 199 -11.97 1.03 3.43
CA ALA A 199 -11.05 0.92 2.31
C ALA A 199 -10.38 2.26 2.02
N ALA A 200 -9.06 2.24 1.86
CA ALA A 200 -8.30 3.36 1.32
C ALA A 200 -7.92 3.07 -0.13
N PHE A 201 -8.18 4.00 -1.04
CA PHE A 201 -7.99 3.78 -2.48
C PHE A 201 -7.63 5.07 -3.22
N SER A 202 -7.08 4.91 -4.43
CA SER A 202 -6.62 6.02 -5.25
C SER A 202 -7.76 6.68 -6.02
N SER A 203 -7.53 7.93 -6.45
CA SER A 203 -8.43 8.70 -7.31
C SER A 203 -8.85 7.98 -8.60
N SER A 204 -8.02 7.08 -9.13
CA SER A 204 -8.33 6.32 -10.35
C SER A 204 -9.43 5.28 -10.13
N LEU A 205 -9.52 4.69 -8.93
CA LEU A 205 -10.58 3.74 -8.58
C LEU A 205 -11.90 4.46 -8.30
N LEU A 206 -11.86 5.63 -7.65
CA LEU A 206 -13.07 6.43 -7.38
C LEU A 206 -13.82 6.78 -8.67
N LYS A 207 -13.10 7.14 -9.75
CA LYS A 207 -13.70 7.47 -11.06
C LYS A 207 -14.42 6.30 -11.73
N ARG A 208 -14.24 5.07 -11.22
CA ARG A 208 -14.80 3.84 -11.78
C ARG A 208 -15.81 3.16 -10.86
N PHE A 209 -15.82 3.51 -9.58
CA PHE A 209 -16.80 3.03 -8.61
C PHE A 209 -17.92 4.06 -8.49
N ASP A 210 -19.14 3.64 -8.83
CA ASP A 210 -20.34 4.43 -8.57
C ASP A 210 -20.70 4.25 -7.09
N VAL A 211 -20.00 4.99 -6.21
CA VAL A 211 -20.17 4.88 -4.75
C VAL A 211 -21.45 5.60 -4.35
N LEU A 212 -22.60 5.04 -4.72
CA LEU A 212 -23.92 5.67 -4.55
C LEU A 212 -24.53 5.47 -3.16
N SER A 213 -23.85 4.78 -2.22
CA SER A 213 -24.44 4.44 -0.92
C SER A 213 -23.51 4.48 0.30
N GLU A 214 -22.28 4.98 0.19
CA GLU A 214 -21.30 4.93 1.29
C GLU A 214 -20.63 6.28 1.56
N GLU A 215 -20.21 6.50 2.81
CA GLU A 215 -19.47 7.70 3.21
C GLU A 215 -18.05 7.63 2.66
N VAL A 216 -17.81 8.32 1.54
CA VAL A 216 -16.47 8.54 0.98
C VAL A 216 -15.96 9.89 1.45
N SER A 217 -14.76 9.89 2.02
CA SER A 217 -14.03 11.09 2.43
C SER A 217 -12.65 11.11 1.80
N GLU A 218 -12.10 12.30 1.56
CA GLU A 218 -10.70 12.44 1.14
C GLU A 218 -9.78 12.20 2.35
N ILE A 219 -8.69 11.44 2.16
CA ILE A 219 -7.59 11.39 3.14
C ILE A 219 -6.76 12.66 2.93
N PRO A 220 -6.71 13.59 3.92
CA PRO A 220 -6.08 14.88 3.71
C PRO A 220 -4.63 14.76 3.23
N PRO A 221 -4.16 15.62 2.33
CA PRO A 221 -2.74 15.66 2.00
C PRO A 221 -1.92 16.01 3.26
N GLN A 222 -0.67 15.58 3.28
CA GLN A 222 0.22 15.73 4.44
C GLN A 222 -0.27 14.98 5.69
N SER A 223 -0.94 13.85 5.50
CA SER A 223 -1.49 13.05 6.60
C SER A 223 -1.32 11.55 6.36
N GLY A 224 -1.67 10.77 7.36
CA GLY A 224 -1.80 9.33 7.26
C GLY A 224 -2.77 8.78 8.30
N LEU A 225 -3.03 7.49 8.17
CA LEU A 225 -3.91 6.73 9.03
C LEU A 225 -3.23 5.42 9.36
N ALA A 226 -3.08 5.13 10.65
CA ALA A 226 -2.66 3.81 11.12
C ALA A 226 -3.87 3.13 11.77
N VAL A 227 -4.14 1.89 11.38
CA VAL A 227 -5.26 1.07 11.85
C VAL A 227 -4.69 -0.23 12.38
N GLU A 228 -5.02 -0.57 13.61
CA GLU A 228 -4.71 -1.84 14.23
C GLU A 228 -5.92 -2.75 14.20
N VAL A 229 -5.69 -3.99 13.79
CA VAL A 229 -6.67 -5.03 13.64
C VAL A 229 -6.24 -6.23 14.48
N ASP A 230 -7.14 -6.70 15.32
CA ASP A 230 -7.03 -8.01 15.94
C ASP A 230 -7.80 -9.02 15.06
N LEU A 231 -7.06 -9.95 14.45
CA LEU A 231 -7.63 -10.93 13.54
C LEU A 231 -8.48 -11.97 14.26
N ARG A 232 -8.23 -12.22 15.55
CA ARG A 232 -8.97 -13.21 16.35
C ARG A 232 -10.30 -12.64 16.83
N GLU A 233 -10.27 -11.39 17.27
CA GLU A 233 -11.48 -10.64 17.62
C GLU A 233 -12.25 -10.16 16.38
N ARG A 234 -11.66 -10.32 15.18
CA ARG A 234 -12.24 -9.94 13.88
C ARG A 234 -12.67 -8.47 13.87
N ALA A 235 -11.82 -7.62 14.45
CA ALA A 235 -12.18 -6.24 14.75
C ALA A 235 -11.00 -5.27 14.59
N GLU A 236 -11.34 -4.04 14.21
CA GLU A 236 -10.45 -2.89 14.42
C GLU A 236 -10.37 -2.59 15.92
N VAL A 237 -9.16 -2.61 16.47
CA VAL A 237 -8.92 -2.39 17.91
C VAL A 237 -8.18 -1.08 18.18
N GLY A 238 -7.69 -0.41 17.14
CA GLY A 238 -7.02 0.88 17.27
C GLY A 238 -6.98 1.65 15.96
N ARG A 239 -7.05 2.99 16.06
CA ARG A 239 -6.93 3.88 14.91
C ARG A 239 -6.30 5.20 15.32
N ILE A 240 -5.25 5.60 14.60
CA ILE A 240 -4.56 6.88 14.83
C ILE A 240 -4.43 7.61 13.49
N PRO A 241 -5.18 8.70 13.27
CA PRO A 241 -4.83 9.66 12.23
C PRO A 241 -3.58 10.42 12.64
N PHE A 242 -2.71 10.72 11.70
CA PHE A 242 -1.46 11.43 11.98
C PHE A 242 -1.11 12.42 10.88
N LYS A 243 -0.45 13.52 11.25
CA LYS A 243 0.15 14.45 10.28
C LYS A 243 1.53 13.98 9.85
N LEU A 244 1.89 14.30 8.62
CA LEU A 244 3.22 14.15 8.05
C LEU A 244 3.78 15.54 7.76
N SER A 245 5.05 15.74 8.10
CA SER A 245 5.83 16.93 7.76
C SER A 245 7.25 16.44 7.45
N ALA A 246 7.89 16.99 6.42
CA ALA A 246 9.32 16.79 6.20
C ALA A 246 10.14 17.66 7.16
#